data_AF-A0A1F9DRF8-F1
#
_entry.id   AF-A0A1F9DRF8-F1
#
_cell.length_a   1.000
_cell.length_b   1.000
_cell.length_c   1.000
_cell.angle_alpha   90.00
_cell.angle_beta   90.00
_cell.angle_gamma   90.00
#
_symmetry.space_group_name_H-M   'P 1'
#
loop_
_entity.id
_entity.type
_entity.pdbx_description
1 polymer ?
#
loop_
_entity_poly.entity_id
_entity_poly.type
_entity_poly.pdbx_seq_one_letter_code
_entity_poly.pdbx_strand_id
1 'polypeptide(L)'
;MPRKDAYEEFDPEIKPDQTHAQIIIEILPSSKTVREAQEFIEKQGVHIIETKPLSRNRVIFKLNIKDMREIVLMLTENGFVNISGINALRVIP
;
A
#
# COMPACT_ATOMS: atom_id res chain seq x y z
N MET A 1 6.32 32.10 -4.49
CA MET A 1 6.58 30.69 -4.81
C MET A 1 5.64 29.84 -3.98
N PRO A 2 4.54 29.30 -4.52
CA PRO A 2 3.71 28.39 -3.75
C PRO A 2 4.45 27.05 -3.62
N ARG A 3 4.45 26.50 -2.40
CA ARG A 3 4.87 25.13 -2.12
C ARG A 3 4.03 24.21 -3.00
N LYS A 4 4.67 23.40 -3.85
CA LYS A 4 4.00 22.29 -4.53
C LYS A 4 3.69 21.28 -3.43
N ASP A 5 2.50 21.42 -2.87
CA ASP A 5 1.88 20.40 -2.04
C ASP A 5 2.05 19.05 -2.75
N ALA A 6 2.47 18.06 -1.96
CA ALA A 6 2.67 16.70 -2.39
C ALA A 6 1.34 16.09 -2.85
N TYR A 7 0.95 16.36 -4.09
CA TYR A 7 0.00 15.52 -4.78
C TYR A 7 0.77 14.24 -5.08
N GLU A 8 0.52 13.21 -4.26
CA GLU A 8 0.83 11.83 -4.63
C GLU A 8 0.37 11.66 -6.07
N GLU A 9 1.31 11.39 -6.98
CA GLU A 9 0.98 11.01 -8.35
C GLU A 9 0.12 9.74 -8.24
N PHE A 10 -1.20 9.93 -8.22
CA PHE A 10 -2.18 8.89 -8.41
C PHE A 10 -1.83 8.26 -9.75
N ASP A 11 -1.26 7.07 -9.69
CA ASP A 11 -1.08 6.24 -10.86
C ASP A 11 -2.50 6.00 -11.42
N PRO A 12 -2.85 6.54 -12.60
CA PRO A 12 -4.23 6.55 -13.08
C PRO A 12 -4.80 5.14 -13.31
N GLU A 13 -3.96 4.11 -13.27
CA GLU A 13 -4.35 2.71 -13.33
C GLU A 13 -4.81 2.13 -11.98
N ILE A 14 -4.50 2.78 -10.85
CA ILE A 14 -4.86 2.29 -9.52
C ILE A 14 -6.22 2.85 -9.12
N LYS A 15 -7.26 2.08 -9.42
CA LYS A 15 -8.63 2.37 -8.99
C LYS A 15 -8.85 1.82 -7.58
N PRO A 16 -9.41 2.62 -6.66
CA PRO A 16 -9.84 2.12 -5.36
C PRO A 16 -10.84 0.97 -5.51
N ASP A 17 -10.63 -0.09 -4.74
CA ASP A 17 -11.55 -1.22 -4.67
C ASP A 17 -12.69 -0.93 -3.66
N GLN A 18 -13.88 -1.48 -3.91
CA GLN A 18 -15.06 -1.25 -3.05
C GLN A 18 -15.07 -2.11 -1.78
N THR A 19 -14.36 -3.23 -1.80
CA THR A 19 -14.40 -4.26 -0.75
C THR A 19 -13.07 -4.44 -0.05
N HIS A 20 -11.96 -4.08 -0.70
CA HIS A 20 -10.62 -4.35 -0.23
C HIS A 20 -9.78 -3.08 -0.18
N ALA A 21 -8.99 -2.94 0.89
CA ALA A 21 -7.97 -1.91 0.97
C ALA A 21 -6.77 -2.31 0.11
N GLN A 22 -6.02 -1.31 -0.35
CA GLN A 22 -4.81 -1.48 -1.13
C GLN A 22 -3.66 -0.71 -0.47
N ILE A 23 -2.47 -1.33 -0.44
CA ILE A 23 -1.24 -0.68 0.00
C ILE A 23 -0.24 -0.72 -1.15
N ILE A 24 0.34 0.42 -1.46
CA ILE A 24 1.41 0.56 -2.44
C ILE A 24 2.70 0.82 -1.67
N ILE A 25 3.74 0.05 -1.96
CA ILE A 25 5.06 0.19 -1.32
C ILE A 25 6.13 0.31 -2.39
N GLU A 26 7.09 1.21 -2.18
CA GLU A 26 8.34 1.23 -2.91
C GLU A 26 9.37 0.28 -2.27
N ILE A 27 9.91 -0.63 -3.07
CA ILE A 27 10.88 -1.63 -2.69
C ILE A 27 12.23 -1.25 -3.30
N LEU A 28 13.11 -0.70 -2.48
CA LEU A 28 14.46 -0.32 -2.89
C LEU A 28 15.39 -1.55 -2.85
N PRO A 29 16.16 -1.83 -3.92
CA PRO A 29 16.96 -3.06 -4.04
C PRO A 29 17.96 -3.33 -2.90
N SER A 30 18.36 -2.30 -2.16
CA SER A 30 19.37 -2.37 -1.11
C SER A 30 18.81 -2.45 0.32
N SER A 31 17.49 -2.38 0.52
CA SER A 31 16.91 -2.18 1.87
C SER A 31 15.89 -3.23 2.27
N LYS A 32 14.86 -3.45 1.44
CA LYS A 32 13.72 -4.34 1.74
C LYS A 32 13.29 -5.06 0.48
N THR A 33 12.64 -6.20 0.62
CA THR A 33 12.09 -7.01 -0.47
C THR A 33 10.57 -7.06 -0.44
N VAL A 34 9.95 -7.38 -1.58
CA VAL A 34 8.50 -7.63 -1.67
C VAL A 34 8.07 -8.72 -0.68
N ARG A 35 8.88 -9.78 -0.56
CA ARG A 35 8.61 -10.90 0.34
C ARG A 35 8.60 -10.49 1.80
N GLU A 36 9.54 -9.64 2.23
CA GLU A 36 9.55 -9.12 3.60
C GLU A 36 8.28 -8.30 3.89
N ALA A 37 7.81 -7.50 2.93
CA ALA A 37 6.56 -6.75 3.09
C ALA A 37 5.36 -7.69 3.21
N GLN A 38 5.29 -8.75 2.40
CA GLN A 38 4.23 -9.75 2.45
C GLN A 38 4.20 -10.46 3.80
N GLU A 39 5.35 -11.01 4.22
CA GLU A 39 5.48 -11.71 5.50
C GLU A 39 5.15 -10.80 6.69
N PHE A 40 5.50 -9.51 6.61
CA PHE A 40 5.15 -8.54 7.64
C PHE A 40 3.65 -8.32 7.72
N ILE A 41 2.99 -8.04 6.58
CA ILE A 41 1.54 -7.79 6.53
C ILE A 41 0.76 -9.01 7.04
N GLU A 42 1.15 -10.22 6.62
CA GLU A 42 0.48 -11.46 7.05
C GLU A 42 0.67 -11.76 8.54
N LYS A 43 1.83 -11.42 9.12
CA LYS A 43 2.07 -11.55 10.57
C LYS A 43 1.16 -10.66 11.42
N GLN A 44 0.60 -9.60 10.84
CA GLN A 44 -0.40 -8.75 11.51
C GLN A 44 -1.83 -9.31 11.43
N GLY A 45 -1.99 -10.55 10.95
CA GLY A 45 -3.29 -11.19 10.81
C GLY A 45 -4.10 -10.70 9.61
N VAL A 46 -3.47 -9.97 8.69
CA VAL A 46 -4.11 -9.48 7.47
C VAL A 46 -3.73 -10.36 6.28
N HIS A 47 -4.73 -10.89 5.60
CA HIS A 47 -4.52 -11.69 4.40
C HIS A 47 -4.35 -10.82 3.15
N ILE A 48 -3.30 -11.10 2.37
CA ILE A 48 -3.09 -10.50 1.06
C ILE A 48 -3.84 -11.34 0.02
N ILE A 49 -4.80 -10.74 -0.67
CA ILE A 49 -5.62 -11.40 -1.70
C ILE A 49 -4.91 -11.33 -3.05
N GLU A 50 -4.19 -10.25 -3.30
CA GLU A 50 -3.50 -10.03 -4.57
C GLU A 50 -2.22 -9.24 -4.34
N THR A 51 -1.15 -9.60 -5.06
CA THR A 51 0.09 -8.83 -5.16
C THR A 51 0.36 -8.57 -6.63
N LYS A 52 0.52 -7.31 -7.02
CA LYS A 52 0.81 -6.93 -8.40
C LYS A 52 1.99 -5.96 -8.48
N PRO A 53 2.99 -6.20 -9.34
CA PRO A 53 4.01 -5.19 -9.62
C PRO A 53 3.37 -4.02 -10.39
N LEU A 54 3.62 -2.79 -9.95
CA LEU A 54 3.18 -1.57 -10.64
C LEU A 54 4.28 -0.99 -11.51
N SER A 55 5.52 -1.01 -11.01
CA SER A 55 6.70 -0.54 -11.74
C SER A 55 7.94 -1.30 -11.28
N ARG A 56 9.13 -0.91 -11.76
CA ARG A 56 10.40 -1.57 -11.44
C ARG A 56 10.62 -1.77 -9.94
N ASN A 57 10.21 -0.79 -9.14
CA ASN A 57 10.43 -0.77 -7.70
C ASN A 57 9.14 -0.59 -6.89
N ARG A 58 7.94 -0.63 -7.51
CA ARG A 58 6.68 -0.45 -6.78
C ARG A 58 5.80 -1.67 -6.90
N VAL A 59 5.19 -2.06 -5.79
CA VAL A 59 4.25 -3.18 -5.70
C VAL A 59 2.97 -2.71 -5.01
N ILE A 60 1.84 -3.24 -5.45
CA ILE A 60 0.55 -3.08 -4.78
C ILE A 60 0.12 -4.40 -4.14
N PHE A 61 -0.33 -4.30 -2.88
CA PHE A 61 -0.93 -5.37 -2.11
C PHE A 61 -2.42 -5.06 -1.93
N LYS A 62 -3.28 -6.00 -2.31
CA LYS A 62 -4.71 -5.95 -2.02
C LYS A 62 -5.00 -6.79 -0.79
N LEU A 63 -5.67 -6.21 0.19
CA LEU A 63 -5.83 -6.79 1.52
C LEU A 63 -7.28 -7.20 1.79
N ASN A 64 -7.48 -8.29 2.53
CA ASN A 64 -8.81 -8.74 2.97
C ASN A 64 -9.40 -7.92 4.13
N ILE A 65 -9.20 -6.61 4.09
CA ILE A 65 -9.69 -5.65 5.08
C ILE A 65 -10.14 -4.39 4.35
N LYS A 66 -10.94 -3.54 5.02
CA LYS A 66 -11.42 -2.27 4.44
C LYS A 66 -10.60 -1.05 4.85
N ASP A 67 -9.99 -1.09 6.03
CA ASP A 67 -9.19 0.00 6.59
C ASP A 67 -7.74 -0.48 6.73
N MET A 68 -6.82 0.20 6.04
CA MET A 68 -5.39 -0.17 6.00
C MET A 68 -4.53 0.66 6.95
N ARG A 69 -5.09 1.64 7.67
CA ARG A 69 -4.30 2.68 8.35
C ARG A 69 -3.31 2.10 9.36
N GLU A 70 -3.74 1.10 10.12
CA GLU A 70 -2.90 0.42 11.10
C GLU A 70 -1.74 -0.33 10.44
N ILE A 71 -1.99 -1.00 9.32
CA ILE A 71 -0.97 -1.73 8.56
C ILE A 71 0.07 -0.78 7.97
N VAL A 72 -0.36 0.35 7.41
CA VAL A 72 0.54 1.38 6.88
C VAL A 72 1.40 1.99 7.99
N LEU A 73 0.83 2.25 9.16
CA LEU A 73 1.57 2.73 10.32
C LEU A 73 2.66 1.72 10.72
N MET A 74 2.29 0.46 10.91
CA MET A 74 3.22 -0.58 11.33
C MET A 74 4.33 -0.84 10.31
N LEU A 75 4.04 -0.77 9.01
CA LEU A 75 5.05 -0.85 7.96
C LEU A 75 6.05 0.32 8.06
N THR A 76 5.55 1.54 8.28
CA THR A 76 6.40 2.73 8.44
C THR A 76 7.32 2.59 9.66
N GLU A 77 6.78 2.12 10.79
CA GLU A 77 7.55 1.87 12.03
C GLU A 77 8.62 0.78 11.85
N ASN A 78 8.44 -0.12 10.88
CA ASN A 78 9.38 -1.19 10.55
C ASN A 78 10.35 -0.84 9.39
N GLY A 79 10.42 0.44 9.03
CA GLY A 79 11.40 0.97 8.09
C GLY A 79 11.06 0.76 6.62
N PHE A 80 9.81 0.42 6.28
CA PHE A 80 9.33 0.56 4.91
C PHE A 80 9.11 2.05 4.61
N VAL A 81 9.48 2.47 3.40
CA VAL A 81 9.44 3.89 2.98
C VAL A 81 8.54 4.05 1.75
N ASN A 82 8.08 5.29 1.50
CA ASN A 82 7.25 5.65 0.35
C ASN A 82 6.01 4.74 0.21
N ILE A 83 5.24 4.67 1.29
CA ILE A 83 4.02 3.85 1.39
C ILE A 83 2.81 4.74 1.13
N SER A 84 1.92 4.29 0.25
CA SER A 84 0.60 4.91 0.05
C SER A 84 -0.48 3.89 0.34
N GLY A 85 -1.51 4.31 1.08
CA GLY A 85 -2.62 3.44 1.45
C GLY A 85 -3.94 3.94 0.86
N ILE A 86 -4.74 3.03 0.32
CA ILE A 86 -6.07 3.30 -0.23
C ILE A 86 -7.06 2.43 0.54
N ASN A 87 -7.96 3.05 1.30
CA ASN A 87 -9.05 2.32 1.94
C ASN A 87 -10.04 1.80 0.91
N ALA A 88 -10.74 0.72 1.24
CA ALA A 88 -11.90 0.31 0.44
C ALA A 88 -12.92 1.45 0.41
N LEU A 89 -13.46 1.79 -0.77
CA LEU A 89 -14.47 2.82 -0.88
C LEU A 89 -15.72 2.43 -0.09
N ARG A 90 -16.15 3.29 0.84
CA ARG A 90 -17.54 3.27 1.28
C ARG A 90 -18.38 3.74 0.10
N VAL A 91 -19.11 2.81 -0.54
CA VAL A 91 -20.29 3.19 -1.29
C VAL A 91 -21.23 3.82 -0.27
N ILE A 92 -21.37 5.14 -0.30
CA ILE A 92 -22.48 5.82 0.37
C ILE A 92 -23.69 5.55 -0.54
N PRO A 93 -24.67 4.73 -0.11
CA PRO A 93 -25.88 4.48 -0.92
C PRO A 93 -26.71 5.75 -1.11
#